data_AF-A0A9Q0SHZ6-F1
#
_entry.id   AF-A0A9Q0SHZ6-F1
#
_cell.length_a   1.000
_cell.length_b   1.000
_cell.length_c   1.000
_cell.angle_alpha   90.00
_cell.angle_beta   90.00
_cell.angle_gamma   90.00
#
_symmetry.space_group_name_H-M   'P 1'
#
loop_
_entity.id
_entity.type
_entity.pdbx_description
1 polymer ?
#
loop_
_entity_poly.entity_id
_entity_poly.type
_entity_poly.pdbx_seq_one_letter_code
_entity_poly.pdbx_strand_id
1 'polypeptide(L)'
;MKGYGYFGMMFFCLSVFMGSTGAQLQMGFYSSSCPNAERIGCDASVLLNTTSSSNQTEKLAAPNLTLRGFDFIEKVKSLLEAACPAVVSCADIVALVARDAVVATVIKD
;
A
#
# COMPACT_ATOMS: atom_id res chain seq x y z
N MET A 1 -48.15 -6.33 -31.06
CA MET A 1 -46.78 -5.76 -31.07
C MET A 1 -46.61 -4.83 -29.87
N LYS A 2 -46.28 -5.37 -28.68
CA LYS A 2 -45.95 -4.63 -27.43
C LYS A 2 -45.39 -5.69 -26.46
N GLY A 3 -44.15 -6.14 -26.69
CA GLY A 3 -43.63 -7.32 -25.98
C GLY A 3 -42.11 -7.48 -25.94
N TYR A 4 -41.34 -6.51 -26.43
CA TYR A 4 -39.86 -6.57 -26.45
C TYR A 4 -39.21 -5.46 -25.59
N GLY A 5 -39.88 -4.99 -24.55
CA GLY A 5 -39.36 -3.93 -23.66
C GLY A 5 -38.82 -4.43 -22.31
N TYR A 6 -39.37 -5.51 -21.76
CA TYR A 6 -39.10 -5.91 -20.38
C TYR A 6 -38.03 -7.00 -20.24
N PHE A 7 -37.75 -7.75 -21.31
CA PHE A 7 -36.76 -8.83 -21.30
C PHE A 7 -35.31 -8.34 -21.40
N GLY A 8 -35.09 -7.15 -22.00
CA GLY A 8 -33.77 -6.52 -22.08
C GLY A 8 -33.36 -5.76 -20.82
N MET A 9 -34.32 -5.25 -20.04
CA MET A 9 -34.03 -4.42 -18.86
C MET A 9 -33.62 -5.26 -17.63
N MET A 10 -33.96 -6.56 -17.62
CA MET A 10 -33.57 -7.49 -16.54
C MET A 10 -32.20 -8.13 -16.74
N PHE A 11 -31.62 -8.07 -17.95
CA PHE A 11 -30.26 -8.56 -18.21
C PHE A 11 -29.18 -7.50 -17.95
N PHE A 12 -29.53 -6.22 -18.12
CA PHE A 12 -28.61 -5.11 -17.88
C PHE A 12 -28.39 -4.81 -16.39
N CYS A 13 -29.21 -5.38 -15.50
CA CYS A 13 -29.08 -5.20 -14.05
C CYS A 13 -28.22 -6.32 -13.40
N LEU A 14 -28.19 -7.51 -13.99
CA LEU A 14 -27.39 -8.66 -13.50
C LEU A 14 -25.90 -8.55 -13.83
N SER A 15 -25.52 -7.82 -14.89
CA SER A 15 -24.11 -7.54 -15.22
C SER A 15 -23.47 -6.46 -14.34
N VAL A 16 -24.26 -5.71 -13.56
CA VAL A 16 -23.74 -4.68 -12.63
C VAL A 16 -23.57 -5.24 -11.20
N PHE A 17 -24.10 -6.43 -10.91
CA PHE A 17 -23.98 -7.10 -9.61
C PHE A 17 -22.97 -8.25 -9.57
N MET A 18 -22.17 -8.47 -10.62
CA MET A 18 -20.88 -9.13 -10.42
C MET A 18 -19.96 -8.09 -9.78
N GLY A 19 -20.06 -8.02 -8.46
CA GLY A 19 -19.22 -7.19 -7.62
C GLY A 19 -17.77 -7.32 -8.07
N SER A 20 -17.22 -6.21 -8.53
CA SER A 20 -15.80 -5.98 -8.45
C SER A 20 -15.45 -6.25 -6.98
N THR A 21 -14.85 -7.40 -6.69
CA THR A 21 -14.03 -7.55 -5.49
C THR A 21 -12.82 -6.63 -5.70
N GLY A 22 -13.06 -5.32 -5.64
CA GLY A 22 -12.03 -4.34 -5.50
C GLY A 22 -11.43 -4.62 -4.14
N ALA A 23 -10.24 -5.19 -4.11
CA ALA A 23 -9.38 -5.17 -2.95
C ALA A 23 -9.07 -3.69 -2.66
N GLN A 24 -10.00 -2.99 -2.02
CA GLN A 24 -9.86 -1.57 -1.75
C GLN A 24 -9.26 -1.43 -0.35
N LEU A 25 -7.98 -1.11 -0.30
CA LEU A 25 -7.45 -0.33 0.82
C LEU A 25 -8.18 1.02 0.75
N GLN A 26 -9.31 1.15 1.45
CA GLN A 26 -10.02 2.43 1.55
C GLN A 26 -9.33 3.27 2.63
N MET A 27 -8.81 4.44 2.23
CA MET A 27 -8.45 5.51 3.17
C MET A 27 -9.64 5.75 4.11
N GLY A 28 -9.41 5.75 5.41
CA GLY A 28 -10.44 5.86 6.43
C GLY A 28 -11.13 4.55 6.85
N PHE A 29 -10.68 3.36 6.44
CA PHE A 29 -11.28 2.09 6.91
C PHE A 29 -11.32 1.97 8.45
N TYR A 30 -10.28 2.45 9.14
CA TYR A 30 -10.21 2.47 10.61
C TYR A 30 -10.63 3.80 11.23
N SER A 31 -11.13 4.77 10.47
CA SER A 31 -11.45 6.11 10.98
C SER A 31 -12.43 6.10 12.17
N SER A 32 -13.33 5.13 12.25
CA SER A 32 -14.27 4.93 13.37
C SER A 32 -13.72 4.12 14.54
N SER A 33 -12.68 3.32 14.33
CA SER A 33 -12.15 2.36 15.32
C SER A 33 -10.78 2.77 15.89
N CYS A 34 -9.97 3.48 15.10
CA CYS A 34 -8.66 4.00 15.47
C CYS A 34 -8.41 5.32 14.70
N PRO A 35 -8.91 6.47 15.20
CA PRO A 35 -8.83 7.75 14.50
C PRO A 35 -7.41 8.30 14.35
N ASN A 36 -6.42 7.72 15.06
CA ASN A 36 -5.01 8.08 14.94
C ASN A 36 -4.24 7.18 13.96
N ALA A 37 -4.85 6.13 13.41
CA ALA A 37 -4.16 5.18 12.55
C ALA A 37 -3.59 5.86 11.29
N GLU A 38 -4.30 6.84 10.71
CA GLU A 38 -3.83 7.63 9.56
C GLU A 38 -2.78 8.68 9.95
N ARG A 39 -2.67 9.01 11.25
CA ARG A 39 -1.67 9.96 11.77
C ARG A 39 -0.31 9.30 12.02
N ILE A 40 -0.23 7.97 11.90
CA ILE A 40 1.03 7.23 11.92
C ILE A 40 1.69 7.47 10.55
N GLY A 41 2.83 8.15 10.54
CA GLY A 41 3.54 8.52 9.31
C GLY A 41 3.89 7.28 8.49
N CYS A 42 3.27 7.15 7.31
CA CYS A 42 3.49 6.08 6.34
C CYS A 42 3.88 6.69 4.98
N ASP A 43 4.78 7.68 5.00
CA ASP A 43 5.23 8.44 3.82
C ASP A 43 6.67 8.07 3.40
N ALA A 44 7.26 7.05 4.05
CA ALA A 44 8.62 6.57 3.81
C ALA A 44 9.74 7.61 4.08
N SER A 45 9.46 8.67 4.85
CA SER A 45 10.42 9.68 5.29
C SER A 45 11.68 9.11 5.95
N VAL A 46 11.53 8.00 6.70
CA VAL A 46 12.63 7.29 7.38
C VAL A 46 13.65 6.65 6.42
N LEU A 47 13.29 6.46 5.14
CA LEU A 47 14.20 5.89 4.14
C LEU A 47 15.15 6.92 3.53
N LEU A 48 14.91 8.22 3.77
CA LEU A 48 15.72 9.29 3.19
C LEU A 48 17.11 9.36 3.83
N ASN A 49 18.13 9.49 2.97
CA ASN A 49 19.52 9.73 3.39
C ASN A 49 19.81 11.23 3.45
N THR A 50 20.73 11.63 4.34
CA THR A 50 21.21 13.01 4.40
C THR A 50 21.91 13.37 3.10
N THR A 51 21.36 14.34 2.37
CA THR A 51 22.08 15.03 1.29
C THR A 51 22.83 16.24 1.86
N SER A 52 23.79 16.78 1.11
CA SER A 52 24.78 17.80 1.54
C SER A 52 24.21 19.08 2.16
N SER A 53 22.88 19.27 2.16
CA SER A 53 22.15 20.31 2.89
C SER A 53 21.77 19.81 4.29
N SER A 54 22.08 20.61 5.32
CA SER A 54 22.01 20.39 6.77
C SER A 54 20.69 19.89 7.41
N ASN A 55 19.86 19.10 6.75
CA ASN A 55 18.64 18.55 7.32
C ASN A 55 18.95 17.20 7.94
N GLN A 56 18.77 17.08 9.25
CA GLN A 56 18.84 15.78 9.92
C GLN A 56 17.69 14.90 9.40
N THR A 57 18.03 13.78 8.78
CA THR A 57 17.05 12.79 8.34
C THR A 57 16.58 11.95 9.52
N GLU A 58 15.32 11.52 9.48
CA GLU A 58 14.75 10.60 10.47
C GLU A 58 15.55 9.31 10.62
N LYS A 59 16.21 8.86 9.55
CA LYS A 59 17.13 7.71 9.57
C LYS A 59 18.25 7.81 10.62
N LEU A 60 18.70 9.04 10.92
CA LEU A 60 19.76 9.31 11.90
C LEU A 60 19.23 9.77 13.26
N ALA A 61 17.90 9.85 13.42
CA ALA A 61 17.32 10.16 14.71
C ALA A 61 17.69 9.06 15.72
N ALA A 62 18.03 9.45 16.95
CA ALA A 62 18.41 8.53 18.02
C ALA A 62 17.54 7.26 18.15
N PRO A 63 16.20 7.31 18.08
CA PRO A 63 15.36 6.10 18.14
C PRO A 63 15.50 5.18 16.92
N ASN A 64 15.89 5.69 15.76
CA ASN A 64 15.88 4.97 14.48
C ASN A 64 17.23 4.33 14.13
N LEU A 65 18.28 4.56 14.91
CA LEU A 65 19.62 4.01 14.68
C LEU A 65 19.69 2.47 14.77
N THR A 66 18.68 1.84 15.36
CA THR A 66 18.57 0.38 15.48
C THR A 66 17.81 -0.26 14.31
N LEU A 67 17.20 0.54 13.42
CA LEU A 67 16.45 0.05 12.28
C LEU A 67 17.39 -0.66 11.28
N ARG A 68 16.86 -1.71 10.64
CA ARG A 68 17.58 -2.58 9.70
C ARG A 68 16.71 -2.84 8.47
N GLY A 69 17.33 -3.33 7.40
CA GLY A 69 16.61 -3.74 6.19
C GLY A 69 16.44 -2.65 5.13
N PHE A 70 17.10 -1.49 5.29
CA PHE A 70 17.08 -0.42 4.28
C PHE A 70 17.54 -0.93 2.89
N ASP A 71 18.62 -1.70 2.84
CA ASP A 71 19.17 -2.24 1.59
C ASP A 71 18.20 -3.22 0.90
N PHE A 72 17.40 -3.95 1.70
CA PHE A 72 16.38 -4.85 1.16
C PHE A 72 15.27 -4.04 0.47
N ILE A 73 14.79 -2.97 1.10
CA ILE A 73 13.77 -2.09 0.50
C ILE A 73 14.30 -1.41 -0.76
N GLU A 74 15.56 -0.96 -0.77
CA GLU A 74 16.20 -0.36 -1.94
C GLU A 74 16.30 -1.36 -3.10
N LYS A 75 16.65 -2.61 -2.81
CA LYS A 75 16.68 -3.68 -3.81
C LYS A 75 15.29 -4.00 -4.37
N VAL A 76 14.26 -4.02 -3.53
CA VAL A 76 12.88 -4.23 -4.00
C VAL A 76 12.45 -3.07 -4.90
N LYS A 77 12.75 -1.83 -4.51
CA LYS A 77 12.46 -0.65 -5.34
C LYS A 77 13.18 -0.70 -6.68
N SER A 78 14.45 -1.10 -6.73
CA SER A 78 15.18 -1.17 -8.00
C SER A 78 14.61 -2.23 -8.96
N LEU A 79 14.17 -3.38 -8.44
CA LEU A 79 13.49 -4.40 -9.23
C LEU A 79 12.12 -3.91 -9.73
N LEU A 80 11.36 -3.20 -8.89
CA LEU A 80 10.08 -2.63 -9.27
C LEU A 80 10.24 -1.52 -10.32
N GLU A 81 11.19 -0.62 -10.17
CA GLU A 81 11.45 0.43 -11.18
C GLU A 81 11.92 -0.15 -12.52
N ALA A 82 12.62 -1.29 -12.52
CA ALA A 82 12.99 -1.99 -13.74
C ALA A 82 11.77 -2.61 -14.47
N ALA A 83 10.72 -3.00 -13.74
CA ALA A 83 9.51 -3.60 -14.29
C ALA A 83 8.42 -2.56 -14.60
N CYS A 84 8.21 -1.60 -13.71
CA CYS A 84 7.18 -0.56 -13.76
C CYS A 84 7.72 0.78 -13.23
N PRO A 85 8.36 1.60 -14.08
CA PRO A 85 9.02 2.83 -13.66
C PRO A 85 8.02 3.87 -13.12
N ALA A 86 8.34 4.46 -11.97
CA ALA A 86 7.59 5.50 -11.27
C ALA A 86 6.13 5.17 -10.94
N VAL A 87 5.77 3.89 -10.81
CA VAL A 87 4.40 3.46 -10.49
C VAL A 87 4.21 3.19 -9.01
N VAL A 88 5.14 2.47 -8.37
CA VAL A 88 4.97 2.00 -6.98
C VAL A 88 5.70 2.94 -6.01
N SER A 89 5.00 3.46 -5.01
CA SER A 89 5.59 4.34 -4.00
C SER A 89 6.45 3.57 -2.99
N CYS A 90 7.45 4.22 -2.39
CA CYS A 90 8.27 3.59 -1.36
C CYS A 90 7.46 3.26 -0.08
N ALA A 91 6.43 4.06 0.22
CA ALA A 91 5.51 3.79 1.31
C ALA A 91 4.74 2.48 1.10
N ASP A 92 4.23 2.24 -0.11
CA ASP A 92 3.51 1.02 -0.44
C ASP A 92 4.43 -0.21 -0.38
N ILE A 93 5.69 -0.07 -0.81
CA ILE A 93 6.68 -1.15 -0.70
C ILE A 93 6.86 -1.58 0.75
N VAL A 94 7.00 -0.63 1.68
CA VAL A 94 7.15 -0.94 3.11
C VAL A 94 5.90 -1.66 3.63
N ALA A 95 4.70 -1.22 3.26
CA ALA A 95 3.46 -1.86 3.66
C ALA A 95 3.34 -3.30 3.13
N LEU A 96 3.65 -3.52 1.86
CA LEU A 96 3.60 -4.83 1.21
C LEU A 96 4.65 -5.79 1.79
N VAL A 97 5.89 -5.33 1.93
CA VAL A 97 6.98 -6.12 2.52
C VAL A 97 6.66 -6.48 3.97
N ALA A 98 6.11 -5.57 4.76
CA ALA A 98 5.73 -5.85 6.14
C ALA A 98 4.64 -6.93 6.23
N ARG A 99 3.60 -6.84 5.37
CA ARG A 99 2.57 -7.87 5.25
C ARG A 99 3.18 -9.23 4.91
N ASP A 100 4.02 -9.28 3.90
CA ASP A 100 4.60 -10.54 3.41
C ASP A 100 5.59 -11.13 4.42
N ALA A 101 6.33 -10.29 5.15
CA ALA A 101 7.20 -10.73 6.24
C ALA A 101 6.41 -11.43 7.35
N VAL A 102 5.27 -10.85 7.77
CA VAL A 102 4.39 -11.47 8.78
C VAL A 102 3.86 -12.82 8.29
N VAL A 103 3.41 -12.92 7.04
CA VAL A 103 2.94 -14.19 6.46
C VAL A 103 4.07 -15.22 6.43
N ALA A 104 5.29 -14.82 6.05
CA ALA A 104 6.45 -15.69 6.00
C ALA A 104 6.92 -16.16 7.39
N THR A 105 6.68 -15.38 8.45
CA THR A 105 7.05 -15.76 9.82
C THR A 105 5.95 -16.55 10.54
N VAL A 106 4.68 -16.19 10.37
CA VAL A 106 3.55 -16.78 11.12
C VAL A 106 3.17 -18.18 10.63
N ILE A 107 3.53 -18.57 9.40
CA ILE A 107 3.30 -19.94 8.89
C ILE A 107 4.42 -20.91 9.30
N LYS A 108 5.46 -20.44 9.99
CA LYS A 108 6.56 -21.28 10.49
C LYS A 108 6.38 -21.77 11.93
N ASP A 109 5.36 -21.32 12.62
CA ASP A 109 4.91 -21.81 13.93
C ASP A 109 3.70 -22.75 13.77
#